data_AF-A0A151GYV3-F1
#
_entry.id   AF-A0A151GYV3-F1
#
_cell.length_a   1.000
_cell.length_b   1.000
_cell.length_c   1.000
_cell.angle_alpha   90.00
_cell.angle_beta   90.00
_cell.angle_gamma   90.00
#
_symmetry.space_group_name_H-M   'P 1'
#
loop_
_entity.id
_entity.type
_entity.pdbx_description
1 polymer ?
#
loop_
_entity_poly.entity_id
_entity_poly.type
_entity_poly.pdbx_seq_one_letter_code
_entity_poly.pdbx_strand_id
1 'polypeptide(L)'
;MAMLLYVRLGVAALRKEANELEELLSNKDLNIERRVAESLAQSLSPNPPDSLLLKWRGQAIRSYSRHERRRRERAATLRAQADMWEGRLAS
;
A
#
# COMPACT_ATOMS: atom_id res chain seq x y z
N MET A 1 -28.76 3.56 16.76
CA MET A 1 -27.38 3.99 17.11
C MET A 1 -26.29 3.06 16.55
N ALA A 2 -26.40 1.73 16.66
CA ALA A 2 -25.36 0.81 16.19
C ALA A 2 -25.02 0.93 14.68
N MET A 3 -26.02 1.07 13.81
CA MET A 3 -25.82 1.19 12.36
C MET A 3 -24.94 2.40 11.96
N LEU A 4 -25.16 3.57 12.58
CA LEU A 4 -24.36 4.77 12.33
C LEU A 4 -22.88 4.56 12.73
N LEU A 5 -22.65 3.87 13.84
CA LEU A 5 -21.31 3.51 14.29
C LEU A 5 -20.60 2.58 13.29
N TYR A 6 -21.29 1.55 12.80
CA TYR A 6 -20.74 0.64 11.80
C TYR A 6 -20.39 1.34 10.48
N VAL A 7 -21.24 2.26 10.00
CA VAL A 7 -20.94 3.02 8.78
C VAL A 7 -19.70 3.91 8.98
N ARG A 8 -19.58 4.60 10.13
CA ARG A 8 -18.40 5.42 10.45
C ARG A 8 -17.11 4.59 10.52
N LEU A 9 -17.17 3.39 11.12
CA LEU A 9 -16.03 2.47 11.14
C LEU A 9 -15.66 2.00 9.74
N GLY A 10 -16.65 1.69 8.89
CA GLY A 10 -16.42 1.32 7.49
C GLY A 10 -15.74 2.44 6.69
N VAL A 11 -16.22 3.68 6.83
CA VAL A 11 -15.60 4.86 6.21
C VAL A 11 -14.14 5.03 6.67
N ALA A 12 -13.88 4.94 7.99
CA ALA A 12 -12.52 5.04 8.52
C ALA A 12 -11.60 3.96 7.96
N ALA A 13 -12.10 2.72 7.79
CA ALA A 13 -11.34 1.62 7.19
C ALA A 13 -11.01 1.89 5.71
N LEU A 14 -11.97 2.38 4.92
CA LEU A 14 -11.75 2.76 3.52
C LEU A 14 -10.68 3.85 3.38
N ARG A 15 -10.75 4.88 4.24
CA ARG A 15 -9.75 5.97 4.28
C ARG A 15 -8.37 5.46 4.65
N LYS A 16 -8.28 4.58 5.65
CA LYS A 16 -7.03 3.96 6.08
C LYS A 16 -6.38 3.16 4.94
N GLU A 17 -7.13 2.26 4.28
CA GLU A 17 -6.59 1.46 3.17
C GLU A 17 -6.16 2.35 1.99
N ALA A 18 -6.91 3.41 1.68
CA ALA A 18 -6.52 4.38 0.65
C ALA A 18 -5.19 5.08 0.99
N ASN A 19 -5.03 5.54 2.23
CA ASN A 19 -3.82 6.24 2.67
C ASN A 19 -2.59 5.31 2.69
N GLU A 20 -2.75 4.07 3.15
CA GLU A 20 -1.67 3.07 3.12
C GLU A 20 -1.20 2.81 1.68
N LEU A 21 -2.14 2.71 0.72
CA LEU A 21 -1.78 2.56 -0.69
C LEU A 21 -1.03 3.77 -1.24
N GLU A 22 -1.39 4.98 -0.82
CA GLU A 22 -0.70 6.18 -1.23
C GLU A 22 0.66 6.36 -0.58
N GLU A 23 0.83 6.02 0.69
CA GLU A 23 2.15 6.01 1.34
C GLU A 23 3.10 5.04 0.65
N LEU A 24 2.60 3.86 0.25
CA LEU A 24 3.38 2.91 -0.53
C LEU A 24 3.77 3.45 -1.92
N LEU A 25 3.02 4.41 -2.46
CA LEU A 25 3.26 5.05 -3.76
C LEU A 25 4.06 6.36 -3.65
N SER A 26 4.01 7.04 -2.51
CA SER A 26 4.63 8.35 -2.30
C SER A 26 6.15 8.24 -2.22
N ASN A 27 6.65 7.11 -1.70
CA ASN A 27 8.08 6.85 -1.58
C ASN A 27 8.47 5.51 -2.21
N LYS A 28 8.71 5.56 -3.52
CA LYS A 28 9.17 4.42 -4.32
C LYS A 28 10.46 3.80 -3.76
N ASP A 29 11.43 4.63 -3.37
CA ASP A 29 12.72 4.14 -2.88
C ASP A 29 12.56 3.42 -1.55
N LEU A 30 11.79 3.97 -0.61
CA LEU A 30 11.48 3.29 0.65
C LEU A 30 10.74 1.96 0.42
N ASN A 31 9.84 1.89 -0.57
CA ASN A 31 9.16 0.63 -0.92
C ASN A 31 10.14 -0.43 -1.43
N ILE A 32 11.11 0.01 -2.26
CA ILE A 32 12.16 -0.86 -2.79
C ILE A 32 13.06 -1.35 -1.67
N GLU A 33 13.57 -0.45 -0.83
CA GLU A 33 14.47 -0.79 0.29
C GLU A 33 13.79 -1.73 1.29
N ARG A 34 12.51 -1.48 1.62
CA ARG A 34 11.73 -2.40 2.47
C ARG A 34 11.65 -3.81 1.89
N ARG A 35 11.38 -3.95 0.59
CA ARG A 35 11.34 -5.27 -0.08
C ARG A 35 12.70 -5.96 -0.12
N VAL A 36 13.78 -5.19 -0.27
CA VAL A 36 15.13 -5.73 -0.21
C VAL A 36 15.44 -6.21 1.21
N ALA A 37 15.08 -5.45 2.24
CA ALA A 37 15.23 -5.83 3.64
C ALA A 37 14.40 -7.08 4.01
N GLU A 38 13.15 -7.19 3.52
CA GLU A 38 12.33 -8.39 3.68
C GLU A 38 12.98 -9.62 3.02
N SER A 39 13.57 -9.46 1.84
CA SER A 39 14.31 -10.52 1.15
C SER A 39 15.58 -10.92 1.90
N LEU A 40 16.28 -9.95 2.49
CA LEU A 40 17.45 -10.19 3.33
C LEU A 40 17.09 -10.96 4.60
N ALA A 41 16.00 -10.59 5.27
CA ALA A 41 15.53 -11.28 6.48
C ALA A 41 15.11 -12.73 6.21
N GLN A 42 14.66 -13.04 4.99
CA GLN A 42 14.30 -14.40 4.54
C GLN A 42 15.49 -15.18 3.96
N SER A 43 16.63 -14.52 3.74
CA SER A 43 17.83 -15.15 3.19
C SER A 43 18.50 -16.04 4.22
N LEU A 44 18.96 -17.22 3.78
CA LEU A 44 19.81 -18.11 4.59
C LEU A 44 21.21 -17.53 4.81
N SER A 45 21.66 -16.62 3.93
CA SER A 45 22.91 -15.90 4.10
C SER A 45 22.64 -14.53 4.75
N PRO A 46 23.20 -14.26 5.94
CA PRO A 46 23.10 -12.95 6.58
C PRO A 46 23.91 -11.87 5.86
N ASN A 47 24.85 -12.26 4.99
CA ASN A 47 25.58 -11.33 4.13
C ASN A 47 25.54 -11.82 2.67
N PRO A 48 24.47 -11.51 1.93
CA PRO A 48 24.36 -11.89 0.54
C PRO A 48 25.37 -11.11 -0.33
N PRO A 49 25.86 -11.70 -1.43
CA PRO A 49 26.72 -10.99 -2.36
C PRO A 49 25.97 -9.84 -3.05
N ASP A 50 26.69 -8.80 -3.46
CA ASP A 50 26.12 -7.62 -4.12
C ASP A 50 25.26 -7.95 -5.35
N SER A 51 25.64 -8.99 -6.10
CA SER A 51 24.87 -9.46 -7.26
C SER A 51 23.46 -9.91 -6.89
N LEU A 52 23.28 -10.49 -5.70
CA LEU A 52 21.98 -10.91 -5.18
C LEU A 52 21.16 -9.71 -4.68
N LEU A 53 21.81 -8.74 -4.02
CA LEU A 53 21.18 -7.47 -3.63
C LEU A 53 20.66 -6.70 -4.85
N LEU A 54 21.46 -6.59 -5.91
CA LEU A 54 21.06 -5.98 -7.18
C LEU A 54 19.86 -6.70 -7.82
N LYS A 55 19.83 -8.03 -7.75
CA LYS A 55 18.72 -8.84 -8.26
C LYS A 55 17.43 -8.55 -7.49
N TRP A 56 17.47 -8.54 -6.16
CA TRP A 56 16.31 -8.23 -5.32
C TRP A 56 15.81 -6.80 -5.56
N ARG A 57 16.72 -5.82 -5.64
CA ARG A 57 16.38 -4.44 -5.96
C ARG A 57 15.67 -4.33 -7.32
N GLY A 58 16.21 -5.00 -8.34
CA GLY A 58 15.58 -5.06 -9.65
C GLY A 58 14.19 -5.72 -9.63
N GLN A 59 14.00 -6.77 -8.84
CA GLN A 59 12.69 -7.40 -8.64
C GLN A 59 11.70 -6.47 -7.92
N ALA A 60 12.16 -5.74 -6.90
CA ALA A 60 11.34 -4.77 -6.17
C ALA A 60 10.89 -3.62 -7.08
N ILE A 61 11.79 -3.06 -7.90
CA ILE A 61 11.46 -2.03 -8.90
C ILE A 61 10.39 -2.53 -9.87
N ARG A 62 10.61 -3.71 -10.48
CA ARG A 62 9.64 -4.29 -11.44
C ARG A 62 8.28 -4.54 -10.79
N SER A 63 8.28 -5.02 -9.55
CA SER A 63 7.04 -5.26 -8.82
C SER A 63 6.33 -3.95 -8.48
N TYR A 64 7.05 -2.92 -8.08
CA TYR A 64 6.48 -1.60 -7.82
C TYR A 64 5.78 -1.08 -9.08
N SER A 65 6.51 -0.97 -10.19
CA SER A 65 5.97 -0.43 -11.45
C SER A 65 4.78 -1.22 -11.99
N ARG A 66 4.80 -2.56 -11.85
CA ARG A 66 3.67 -3.41 -12.29
C ARG A 66 2.38 -3.11 -11.52
N HIS A 67 2.47 -2.80 -10.24
CA HIS A 67 1.31 -2.62 -9.37
C HIS A 67 0.94 -1.17 -9.14
N GLU A 68 1.80 -0.22 -9.52
CA GLU A 68 1.64 1.20 -9.29
C GLU A 68 0.28 1.73 -9.77
N ARG A 69 -0.06 1.46 -11.04
CA ARG A 69 -1.33 1.89 -11.63
C ARG A 69 -2.53 1.33 -10.87
N ARG A 70 -2.52 0.02 -10.61
CA ARG A 70 -3.59 -0.67 -9.88
C ARG A 70 -3.75 -0.14 -8.45
N ARG A 71 -2.65 0.18 -7.76
CA ARG A 71 -2.69 0.76 -6.41
C ARG A 71 -3.30 2.17 -6.41
N ARG A 72 -2.94 3.00 -7.40
CA ARG A 72 -3.57 4.32 -7.59
C ARG A 72 -5.06 4.22 -7.85
N GLU A 73 -5.45 3.38 -8.80
CA GLU A 73 -6.86 3.13 -9.13
C GLU A 73 -7.63 2.66 -7.90
N ARG A 74 -7.07 1.72 -7.14
CA ARG A 74 -7.68 1.22 -5.91
C ARG A 74 -7.82 2.31 -4.84
N ALA A 75 -6.78 3.11 -4.59
CA ALA A 75 -6.83 4.22 -3.64
C ALA A 75 -7.92 5.23 -4.02
N ALA A 76 -8.02 5.59 -5.30
CA ALA A 76 -9.07 6.48 -5.80
C ALA A 76 -10.48 5.89 -5.60
N THR A 77 -10.68 4.60 -5.90
CA THR A 77 -11.96 3.91 -5.65
C THR A 77 -12.34 3.92 -4.17
N LEU A 78 -11.40 3.62 -3.28
CA LEU A 78 -11.65 3.60 -1.83
C LEU A 78 -12.03 4.98 -1.31
N ARG A 79 -11.39 6.04 -1.81
CA ARG A 79 -11.76 7.42 -1.47
C ARG A 79 -13.15 7.79 -1.94
N ALA A 80 -13.48 7.51 -3.21
CA ALA A 80 -14.80 7.79 -3.74
C ALA A 80 -15.91 7.05 -2.95
N GLN A 81 -15.65 5.82 -2.51
CA GLN A 81 -16.57 5.09 -1.64
C GLN A 81 -16.72 5.75 -0.27
N ALA A 82 -15.62 6.19 0.35
CA ALA A 82 -15.67 6.92 1.61
C ALA A 82 -16.45 8.24 1.48
N ASP A 83 -16.17 9.03 0.44
CA ASP A 83 -16.86 10.30 0.15
C ASP A 83 -18.38 10.08 -0.02
N MET A 84 -18.77 9.04 -0.75
CA MET A 84 -20.19 8.66 -0.94
C MET A 84 -20.88 8.35 0.38
N TRP A 85 -20.24 7.57 1.26
CA TRP A 85 -20.82 7.20 2.56
C TRP A 85 -20.86 8.37 3.55
N GLU A 86 -19.86 9.25 3.54
CA GLU A 86 -19.85 10.48 4.33
C GLU A 86 -20.98 11.43 3.90
N GLY A 87 -21.20 11.61 2.58
CA GLY A 87 -22.32 12.40 2.07
C GLY A 87 -23.69 11.87 2.50
N ARG A 88 -23.85 10.53 2.53
CA ARG A 88 -25.07 9.87 3.03
C ARG A 88 -25.26 10.02 4.54
N LEU A 89 -24.19 10.18 5.32
CA LEU A 89 -24.26 10.41 6.77
C LEU A 89 -24.58 11.87 7.13
N ALA A 90 -24.29 12.81 6.21
CA ALA A 90 -24.53 14.23 6.38
C ALA A 90 -25.90 14.71 5.88
N SER A 91 -26.63 13.85 5.15
CA SER A 91 -28.00 14.06 4.69
C SER A 91 -29.00 13.49 5.70
#